data_AF-A0A293MP63-F1
#
_entry.id   AF-A0A293MP63-F1
#
_cell.length_a   1.000
_cell.length_b   1.000
_cell.length_c   1.000
_cell.angle_alpha   90.00
_cell.angle_beta   90.00
_cell.angle_gamma   90.00
#
_symmetry.space_group_name_H-M   'P 1'
#
loop_
_entity.id
_entity.type
_entity.pdbx_description
1 polymer ?
#
loop_
_entity_poly.entity_id
_entity_poly.type
_entity_poly.pdbx_seq_one_letter_code
_entity_poly.pdbx_strand_id
1 'polypeptide(L)'
;MESYEIKPDKKGLCLMVNITNFVGLDDLNPGEGNLLATQFQCLGFTNFVHTGHITADHLRKIVQDVRGYITEEDSLFVACLKSHGTKGKIITSEEEEIELKEIVAEFNNENCPALEGKPR
;
A
#
# COMPACT_ATOMS: atom_id res chain seq x y z
N MET A 1 25.47 8.90 -10.10
CA MET A 1 24.30 8.43 -9.34
C MET A 1 23.24 8.15 -10.37
N GLU A 2 22.85 6.89 -10.53
CA GLU A 2 21.76 6.54 -11.45
C GLU A 2 20.44 6.98 -10.82
N SER A 3 19.53 7.52 -11.63
CA SER A 3 18.22 8.02 -11.22
C SER A 3 17.13 7.31 -11.98
N TYR A 4 16.03 6.97 -11.31
CA TYR A 4 14.84 6.45 -11.98
C TYR A 4 14.19 7.55 -12.82
N GLU A 5 13.76 7.20 -14.03
CA GLU A 5 12.94 8.06 -14.86
C GLU A 5 11.51 8.09 -14.29
N ILE A 6 10.97 9.29 -14.05
CA ILE A 6 9.60 9.47 -13.56
C ILE A 6 8.82 10.31 -14.55
N LYS A 7 7.89 9.69 -15.27
CA LYS A 7 7.05 10.37 -16.25
C LYS A 7 6.22 11.48 -15.58
N PRO A 8 6.03 12.65 -16.22
CA PRO A 8 5.18 13.72 -15.69
C PRO A 8 3.70 13.34 -15.65
N ASP A 9 3.24 12.62 -16.67
CA ASP A 9 1.81 12.42 -16.96
C ASP A 9 1.17 11.29 -16.14
N LYS A 10 1.97 10.30 -15.71
CA LYS A 10 1.53 9.18 -14.87
C LYS A 10 2.63 8.77 -13.91
N LYS A 11 2.57 9.27 -12.67
CA LYS A 11 3.51 8.88 -11.60
C LYS A 11 3.32 7.40 -11.27
N GLY A 12 2.10 7.04 -10.90
CA GLY A 12 1.72 5.68 -10.63
C GLY A 12 0.65 5.58 -9.56
N LEU A 13 0.53 4.40 -8.96
CA LEU A 13 -0.47 4.13 -7.93
C LEU A 13 0.12 4.31 -6.53
N CYS A 14 -0.71 4.82 -5.61
CA CYS A 14 -0.42 4.82 -4.19
C CYS A 14 -1.51 4.03 -3.45
N LEU A 15 -1.17 2.85 -2.92
CA LEU A 15 -2.03 2.11 -2.00
C LEU A 15 -1.87 2.72 -0.60
N MET A 16 -2.99 3.09 0.02
CA MET A 16 -3.05 3.47 1.43
C MET A 16 -3.96 2.51 2.18
N VAL A 17 -3.37 1.74 3.09
CA VAL A 17 -4.11 0.90 4.06
C VAL A 17 -3.94 1.54 5.43
N ASN A 18 -5.03 2.02 6.01
CA ASN A 18 -5.07 2.70 7.31
C ASN A 18 -6.04 1.93 8.22
N ILE A 19 -5.54 0.89 8.87
CA ILE A 19 -6.32 0.07 9.80
C ILE A 19 -6.46 0.85 11.10
N THR A 20 -7.70 1.18 11.46
CA THR A 20 -7.98 2.08 12.59
C THR A 20 -8.92 1.51 13.62
N ASN A 21 -9.71 0.48 13.27
CA ASN A 21 -10.66 -0.16 14.17
C ASN A 21 -10.18 -1.57 14.51
N PHE A 22 -10.06 -1.89 15.79
CA PHE A 22 -9.56 -3.19 16.25
C PHE A 22 -10.49 -3.82 17.29
N VAL A 23 -10.55 -5.16 17.33
CA VAL A 23 -11.42 -5.89 18.25
C VAL A 23 -10.82 -5.98 19.65
N GLY A 24 -9.53 -6.32 19.77
CA GLY A 24 -8.83 -6.47 21.06
C GLY A 24 -7.66 -5.51 21.28
N LEU A 25 -7.44 -4.54 20.39
CA LEU A 25 -6.41 -3.51 20.51
C LEU A 25 -7.03 -2.11 20.53
N ASP A 26 -6.24 -1.11 20.94
CA ASP A 26 -6.69 0.28 20.88
C ASP A 26 -6.86 0.75 19.43
N ASP A 27 -7.96 1.46 19.17
CA ASP A 27 -8.21 2.12 17.89
C ASP A 27 -7.14 3.18 17.59
N LEU A 28 -6.78 3.30 16.30
CA LEU A 28 -5.79 4.28 15.83
C LEU A 28 -6.46 5.50 15.22
N ASN A 29 -5.87 6.68 15.41
CA ASN A 29 -6.37 7.91 14.78
C ASN A 29 -6.26 7.83 13.24
N PRO A 30 -7.34 8.07 12.48
CA PRO A 30 -7.31 8.00 11.02
C PRO A 30 -6.60 9.18 10.33
N GLY A 31 -6.45 10.31 11.01
CA GLY A 31 -6.08 11.61 10.42
C GLY A 31 -4.72 11.63 9.73
N GLU A 32 -3.70 10.98 10.31
CA GLU A 32 -2.36 10.91 9.70
C GLU A 32 -2.37 10.16 8.37
N GLY A 33 -3.08 9.03 8.29
CA GLY A 33 -3.24 8.29 7.04
C GLY A 33 -3.94 9.15 5.99
N ASN A 34 -5.06 9.77 6.35
CA ASN A 34 -5.80 10.62 5.40
C ASN A 34 -4.96 11.79 4.85
N LEU A 35 -4.15 12.42 5.70
CA LEU A 35 -3.24 13.49 5.28
C LEU A 35 -2.18 12.98 4.30
N LEU A 36 -1.59 11.82 4.58
CA LEU A 36 -0.56 11.21 3.72
C LEU A 36 -1.15 10.82 2.36
N ALA A 37 -2.38 10.29 2.31
CA ALA A 37 -3.08 10.07 1.05
C ALA A 37 -3.22 11.37 0.25
N THR A 38 -3.71 12.46 0.87
CA THR A 38 -3.83 13.75 0.19
C THR A 38 -2.49 14.24 -0.36
N GLN A 39 -1.39 14.06 0.37
CA GLN A 39 -0.06 14.45 -0.10
C GLN A 39 0.36 13.67 -1.35
N PHE A 40 0.19 12.35 -1.38
CA PHE A 40 0.51 11.56 -2.59
C PHE A 40 -0.39 11.92 -3.77
N GLN A 41 -1.66 12.24 -3.53
CA GLN A 41 -2.55 12.73 -4.59
C GLN A 41 -2.02 14.05 -5.17
N CYS A 42 -1.59 15.00 -4.33
CA CYS A 42 -0.99 16.25 -4.78
C CYS A 42 0.33 16.04 -5.55
N LEU A 43 1.05 14.95 -5.30
CA LEU A 43 2.25 14.55 -6.04
C LEU A 43 1.94 13.88 -7.39
N GLY A 44 0.66 13.69 -7.73
CA GLY A 44 0.22 13.13 -9.02
C GLY A 44 0.02 11.61 -9.02
N PHE A 45 -0.13 11.00 -7.84
CA PHE A 45 -0.50 9.58 -7.74
C PHE A 45 -2.00 9.36 -7.86
N THR A 46 -2.37 8.21 -8.40
CA THR A 46 -3.73 7.67 -8.30
C THR A 46 -3.83 6.84 -7.02
N ASN A 47 -4.64 7.30 -6.07
CA ASN A 47 -4.68 6.68 -4.75
C ASN A 47 -5.79 5.63 -4.62
N PHE A 48 -5.47 4.52 -3.94
CA PHE A 48 -6.42 3.53 -3.44
C PHE A 48 -6.40 3.58 -1.92
N VAL A 49 -7.44 4.12 -1.30
CA VAL A 49 -7.48 4.37 0.15
C VAL A 49 -8.48 3.43 0.81
N HIS A 50 -7.98 2.63 1.76
CA HIS A 50 -8.77 1.74 2.59
C HIS A 50 -8.53 2.11 4.06
N THR A 51 -9.59 2.56 4.75
CA THR A 51 -9.51 2.99 6.14
C THR A 51 -10.59 2.29 6.97
N GLY A 52 -10.29 1.94 8.22
CA GLY A 52 -11.27 1.39 9.15
C GLY A 52 -10.95 -0.05 9.56
N HIS A 53 -11.99 -0.89 9.54
CA HIS A 53 -11.91 -2.31 9.87
C HIS A 53 -11.46 -3.15 8.65
N ILE A 54 -10.32 -3.83 8.76
CA ILE A 54 -9.72 -4.63 7.69
C ILE A 54 -9.23 -5.96 8.27
N THR A 55 -9.82 -7.07 7.81
CA THR A 55 -9.41 -8.44 8.15
C THR A 55 -8.20 -8.87 7.33
N ALA A 56 -7.55 -9.98 7.69
CA ALA A 56 -6.42 -10.51 6.91
C ALA A 56 -6.78 -10.80 5.45
N ASP A 57 -7.91 -11.46 5.22
CA ASP A 57 -8.38 -11.79 3.87
C ASP A 57 -8.72 -10.53 3.06
N HIS A 58 -9.30 -9.51 3.70
CA HIS A 58 -9.56 -8.25 3.04
C HIS A 58 -8.25 -7.53 2.68
N LEU A 59 -7.25 -7.52 3.58
CA LEU A 59 -5.94 -6.93 3.28
C LEU A 59 -5.27 -7.61 2.10
N ARG A 60 -5.23 -8.95 2.06
CA ARG A 60 -4.70 -9.70 0.92
C ARG A 60 -5.42 -9.36 -0.37
N LYS A 61 -6.75 -9.27 -0.32
CA LYS A 61 -7.56 -8.90 -1.47
C LYS A 61 -7.27 -7.47 -1.96
N ILE A 62 -7.15 -6.50 -1.06
CA ILE A 62 -6.78 -5.12 -1.40
C ILE A 62 -5.43 -5.08 -2.13
N VAL A 63 -4.43 -5.81 -1.62
CA VAL A 63 -3.09 -5.89 -2.21
C VAL A 63 -3.14 -6.53 -3.61
N GLN A 64 -3.88 -7.63 -3.77
CA GLN A 64 -4.05 -8.30 -5.07
C GLN A 64 -4.81 -7.43 -6.08
N ASP A 65 -5.87 -6.76 -5.63
CA ASP A 65 -6.70 -5.90 -6.48
C ASP A 65 -5.86 -4.69 -6.95
N VAL A 66 -5.11 -4.00 -6.07
CA VAL A 66 -4.28 -2.86 -6.48
C VAL A 66 -3.18 -3.26 -7.46
N ARG A 67 -2.56 -4.43 -7.25
CA ARG A 67 -1.56 -4.97 -8.19
C ARG A 67 -2.14 -5.12 -9.59
N GLY A 68 -3.39 -5.57 -9.71
CA GLY A 68 -4.09 -5.72 -10.99
C GLY A 68 -4.34 -4.40 -11.73
N TYR A 69 -4.27 -3.24 -11.05
CA TYR A 69 -4.42 -1.92 -11.66
C TYR A 69 -3.10 -1.28 -12.09
N ILE A 70 -1.96 -1.85 -11.71
CA ILE A 70 -0.63 -1.34 -12.08
C ILE A 70 -0.34 -1.69 -13.54
N THR A 71 0.08 -0.70 -14.32
CA THR A 71 0.40 -0.88 -15.75
C THR A 71 1.79 -0.39 -16.10
N GLU A 72 2.28 -0.75 -17.29
CA GLU A 72 3.60 -0.34 -17.79
C GLU A 72 3.77 1.19 -17.89
N GLU A 73 2.67 1.94 -17.94
CA GLU A 73 2.69 3.39 -17.96
C GLU A 73 2.99 4.02 -16.59
N ASP A 74 2.79 3.28 -15.50
CA ASP A 74 3.13 3.75 -14.17
C ASP A 74 4.67 3.80 -14.02
N SER A 75 5.17 4.91 -13.49
CA SER A 75 6.61 5.12 -13.32
C SER A 75 7.12 4.53 -12.00
N LEU A 76 6.28 4.50 -10.97
CA LEU A 76 6.58 3.92 -9.67
C LEU A 76 5.31 3.50 -8.92
N PHE A 77 5.47 2.67 -7.91
CA PHE A 77 4.40 2.31 -6.98
C PHE A 77 4.74 2.78 -5.57
N VAL A 78 3.73 3.08 -4.77
CA VAL A 78 3.88 3.35 -3.33
C VAL A 78 2.83 2.57 -2.57
N ALA A 79 3.22 1.90 -1.49
CA ALA A 79 2.29 1.35 -0.52
C ALA A 79 2.58 1.92 0.87
N CYS A 80 1.57 2.56 1.46
CA CYS A 80 1.60 3.08 2.81
C CYS A 80 0.65 2.25 3.68
N LEU A 81 1.24 1.54 4.64
CA LEU A 81 0.51 0.65 5.54
C LEU A 81 0.60 1.22 6.97
N LYS A 82 -0.54 1.58 7.53
CA LYS A 82 -0.67 2.10 8.90
C LYS A 82 -1.58 1.17 9.70
N SER A 83 -1.02 0.57 10.74
CA SER A 83 -1.70 -0.29 11.70
C SER A 83 -0.81 -0.45 12.94
N HIS A 84 -1.29 -1.20 13.92
CA HIS A 84 -0.40 -1.88 14.87
C HIS A 84 0.51 -2.87 14.13
N GLY A 85 1.63 -3.22 14.73
CA GLY A 85 2.56 -4.15 14.13
C GLY A 85 3.59 -4.69 15.10
N THR A 86 4.15 -5.83 14.73
CA THR A 86 5.31 -6.42 15.37
C THR A 86 6.46 -6.47 14.37
N LYS A 87 7.62 -6.97 14.78
CA LYS A 87 8.81 -6.97 13.90
C LYS A 87 8.53 -7.74 12.60
N GLY A 88 8.49 -7.02 11.49
CA GLY A 88 8.29 -7.57 10.15
C GLY A 88 6.83 -7.88 9.79
N LYS A 89 5.86 -7.48 10.62
CA LYS A 89 4.45 -7.85 10.47
C LYS A 89 3.53 -6.66 10.70
N ILE A 90 2.39 -6.69 10.00
CA ILE A 90 1.26 -5.80 10.22
C ILE A 90 0.13 -6.56 10.91
N ILE A 91 -0.53 -5.94 11.89
CA ILE A 91 -1.67 -6.53 12.58
C ILE A 91 -2.97 -6.03 11.92
N THR A 92 -3.92 -6.92 11.68
CA THR A 92 -5.24 -6.61 11.13
C THR A 92 -6.22 -6.22 12.25
N SER A 93 -7.44 -5.81 11.88
CA SER A 93 -8.48 -5.48 12.85
C SER A 93 -8.85 -6.61 13.81
N GLU A 94 -8.72 -7.86 13.36
CA GLU A 94 -9.00 -9.07 14.15
C GLU A 94 -7.73 -9.70 14.73
N GLU A 95 -6.68 -8.89 14.90
CA GLU A 95 -5.41 -9.24 15.57
C GLU A 95 -4.58 -10.30 14.84
N GLU A 96 -4.92 -10.60 13.58
CA GLU A 96 -4.11 -11.50 12.75
C GLU A 96 -2.86 -10.78 12.27
N GLU A 97 -1.73 -11.48 12.30
CA GLU A 97 -0.46 -10.95 11.80
C GLU A 97 -0.24 -11.35 10.34
N ILE A 98 0.01 -10.37 9.48
CA ILE A 98 0.46 -10.57 8.10
C ILE A 98 1.92 -10.17 7.98
N GLU A 99 2.71 -11.03 7.36
CA GLU A 99 4.12 -10.78 7.10
C GLU A 99 4.29 -9.67 6.05
N LEU A 100 5.08 -8.64 6.33
CA LEU A 100 5.34 -7.57 5.36
C LEU A 100 5.98 -8.10 4.07
N LYS A 101 6.79 -9.17 4.17
CA LYS A 101 7.36 -9.86 3.02
C LYS A 101 6.30 -10.50 2.11
N GLU A 102 5.15 -10.90 2.65
CA GLU A 102 4.02 -11.41 1.86
C GLU A 102 3.46 -10.29 0.99
N ILE A 103 3.24 -9.12 1.57
CA ILE A 103 2.73 -7.93 0.86
C ILE A 103 3.74 -7.46 -0.20
N VAL A 104 5.03 -7.38 0.16
CA VAL A 104 6.08 -6.94 -0.78
C VAL A 104 6.26 -7.93 -1.93
N ALA A 105 6.10 -9.23 -1.69
CA ALA A 105 6.22 -10.26 -2.73
C ALA A 105 5.18 -10.11 -3.84
N GLU A 106 4.00 -9.57 -3.56
CA GLU A 106 2.98 -9.30 -4.58
C GLU A 106 3.45 -8.29 -5.65
N PHE A 107 4.45 -7.46 -5.33
CA PHE A 107 4.97 -6.42 -6.22
C PHE A 107 6.38 -6.71 -6.75
N ASN A 108 6.90 -7.94 -6.60
CA ASN A 108 8.20 -8.31 -7.19
C ASN A 108 8.12 -8.41 -8.73
N ASN A 109 9.25 -8.63 -9.41
CA ASN A 109 9.28 -8.69 -10.88
C ASN A 109 8.50 -9.87 -11.47
N GLU A 110 8.28 -10.95 -10.71
CA GLU A 110 7.52 -12.12 -11.17
C GLU A 110 6.00 -11.89 -11.08
N ASN A 111 5.55 -11.31 -9.96
CA ASN A 111 4.13 -11.11 -9.65
C ASN A 111 3.58 -9.78 -10.18
N CYS A 112 4.45 -8.78 -10.39
CA CYS A 112 4.10 -7.50 -11.00
C CYS A 112 5.18 -7.05 -12.02
N PRO A 113 5.25 -7.70 -13.20
CA PRO A 113 6.23 -7.36 -14.24
C PRO A 113 6.19 -5.88 -14.66
N ALA A 114 5.03 -5.23 -14.55
CA ALA A 114 4.85 -3.81 -14.85
C ALA A 114 5.69 -2.86 -13.99
N LEU A 115 6.27 -3.35 -12.88
CA LEU A 115 7.19 -2.62 -12.02
C LEU A 115 8.65 -3.04 -12.19
N GLU A 116 8.97 -3.91 -13.15
CA GLU A 116 10.34 -4.31 -13.40
C GLU A 116 11.22 -3.10 -13.75
N GLY A 117 12.34 -2.95 -13.01
CA GLY A 117 13.23 -1.80 -13.14
C GLY A 117 12.70 -0.48 -12.57
N LYS A 118 11.50 -0.47 -11.97
CA LYS A 118 10.86 0.72 -11.41
C LYS A 118 10.87 0.71 -9.87
N PRO A 119 10.86 1.88 -9.21
CA PRO A 119 10.83 1.94 -7.76
C PRO A 119 9.44 1.57 -7.20
N ARG A 120 9.47 1.05 -5.98
CA ARG A 120 8.34 0.53 -5.20
C ARG A 120 8.49 0.98 -3.75
#